data_AF-A0A7S0E911-F1
#
_entry.id   AF-A0A7S0E911-F1
#
_cell.length_a   1.000
_cell.length_b   1.000
_cell.length_c   1.000
_cell.angle_alpha   90.00
_cell.angle_beta   90.00
_cell.angle_gamma   90.00
#
_symmetry.space_group_name_H-M   'P 1'
#
loop_
_entity.id
_entity.type
_entity.pdbx_description
1 polymer ?
#
loop_
_entity_poly.entity_id
_entity_poly.type
_entity_poly.pdbx_seq_one_letter_code
_entity_poly.pdbx_strand_id
1 'polypeptide(L)'
;HGDRVELVQAIVHCADLSGQTLEPDVAYQFGKGVMEEFHIQWQREKNENLTETPFMKGLHKPLAQAKAQLGFLHYVVGPLWKNLAIIFPQLSSRSERIEERSSEIDFENLDVWKGKHEGLQNMHVEDFVD
;
A
#
# COMPACT_ATOMS: atom_id res chain seq x y z
N HIS A 1 29.36 1.50 -16.61
CA HIS A 1 28.97 0.11 -16.26
C HIS A 1 28.03 0.05 -15.05
N GLY A 2 28.01 1.07 -14.16
CA GLY A 2 27.06 1.17 -13.04
C GLY A 2 25.65 1.61 -13.46
N ASP A 3 25.53 2.60 -14.35
CA ASP A 3 24.27 3.28 -14.68
C ASP A 3 23.17 2.31 -15.16
N ARG A 4 23.54 1.30 -15.96
CA ARG A 4 22.60 0.28 -16.43
C ARG A 4 22.10 -0.61 -15.29
N VAL A 5 22.98 -0.97 -14.35
CA VAL A 5 22.61 -1.83 -13.21
C VAL A 5 21.71 -1.06 -12.25
N GLU A 6 22.06 0.19 -11.94
CA GLU A 6 21.26 1.08 -11.09
C GLU A 6 19.88 1.34 -11.70
N LEU A 7 19.81 1.58 -13.01
CA LEU A 7 18.52 1.75 -13.70
C LEU A 7 17.66 0.50 -13.64
N VAL A 8 18.25 -0.68 -13.84
CA VAL A 8 17.52 -1.96 -13.72
C VAL A 8 17.03 -2.18 -12.29
N GLN A 9 17.84 -1.86 -11.27
CA GLN A 9 17.42 -1.93 -9.87
C GLN A 9 16.24 -1.00 -9.59
N ALA A 10 16.28 0.23 -10.09
CA ALA A 10 15.17 1.18 -9.95
C ALA A 10 13.89 0.67 -10.62
N ILE A 11 13.99 0.10 -11.82
CA ILE A 11 12.85 -0.48 -12.54
C ILE A 11 12.24 -1.65 -11.76
N VAL A 12 13.08 -2.58 -11.27
CA VAL A 12 12.63 -3.74 -10.49
C VAL A 12 11.96 -3.28 -9.20
N HIS A 13 12.52 -2.28 -8.51
CA HIS A 13 11.91 -1.75 -7.29
C HIS A 13 10.57 -1.05 -7.55
N CYS A 14 10.44 -0.29 -8.64
CA CYS A 14 9.15 0.29 -9.02
C CYS A 14 8.13 -0.78 -9.38
N ALA A 15 8.56 -1.86 -10.04
CA ALA A 15 7.68 -2.99 -10.36
C ALA A 15 7.15 -3.71 -9.10
N ASP A 16 8.01 -3.90 -8.08
CA ASP A 16 7.59 -4.45 -6.79
C ASP A 16 6.54 -3.57 -6.09
N LEU A 17 6.69 -2.25 -6.21
CA LEU A 17 5.77 -1.27 -5.64
C LEU A 17 4.69 -0.78 -6.62
N SER A 18 4.40 -1.55 -7.68
CA SER A 18 3.51 -1.10 -8.74
C SER A 18 2.03 -1.20 -8.40
N GLY A 19 1.65 -1.90 -7.33
CA GLY A 19 0.26 -2.27 -7.05
C GLY A 19 -0.72 -1.09 -7.11
N GLN A 20 -0.30 0.09 -6.65
CA GLN A 20 -1.13 1.31 -6.64
C GLN A 20 -1.15 2.08 -7.97
N THR A 21 -0.35 1.65 -8.94
CA THR A 21 -0.28 2.23 -10.31
C THR A 21 -1.15 1.48 -11.32
N LEU A 22 -1.75 0.37 -10.88
CA LEU A 22 -2.62 -0.47 -11.68
C LEU A 22 -4.04 0.08 -11.74
N GLU A 23 -4.86 -0.57 -12.56
CA GLU A 23 -6.29 -0.25 -12.67
C GLU A 23 -6.98 -0.32 -11.31
N PRO A 24 -8.01 0.52 -11.06
CA PRO A 24 -8.60 0.70 -9.74
C PRO A 24 -8.93 -0.58 -8.98
N ASP A 25 -9.64 -1.51 -9.61
CA ASP A 25 -10.09 -2.74 -8.94
C ASP A 25 -8.91 -3.61 -8.50
N VAL A 26 -7.85 -3.68 -9.31
CA VAL A 26 -6.62 -4.41 -8.98
C VAL A 26 -5.87 -3.72 -7.85
N ALA A 27 -5.74 -2.39 -7.91
CA ALA A 27 -5.07 -1.61 -6.87
C ALA A 27 -5.78 -1.72 -5.51
N TYR A 28 -7.11 -1.78 -5.50
CA TYR A 28 -7.90 -2.01 -4.28
C TYR A 28 -7.67 -3.40 -3.72
N GLN A 29 -7.69 -4.44 -4.56
CA GLN A 29 -7.43 -5.82 -4.12
C GLN A 29 -6.02 -5.95 -3.54
N PHE A 30 -5.02 -5.37 -4.20
CA PHE A 30 -3.65 -5.36 -3.70
C PHE A 30 -3.55 -4.64 -2.34
N GLY A 31 -4.19 -3.47 -2.21
CA GLY A 31 -4.23 -2.74 -0.94
C GLY A 31 -4.91 -3.54 0.17
N LYS A 32 -6.01 -4.25 -0.12
CA LYS A 32 -6.71 -5.11 0.84
C LYS A 32 -5.81 -6.26 1.31
N GLY A 33 -5.17 -6.98 0.39
CA GLY A 33 -4.26 -8.08 0.74
C GLY A 33 -3.11 -7.62 1.65
N VAL A 34 -2.48 -6.47 1.36
CA VAL A 34 -1.44 -5.90 2.24
C VAL A 34 -1.97 -5.57 3.64
N MET A 35 -3.19 -5.01 3.73
CA MET A 35 -3.81 -4.72 5.03
C MET A 35 -4.16 -5.98 5.81
N GLU A 36 -4.62 -7.03 5.13
CA GLU A 36 -4.89 -8.36 5.71
C GLU A 36 -3.60 -8.96 6.27
N GLU A 37 -2.52 -9.01 5.47
CA GLU A 37 -1.22 -9.51 5.89
C GLU A 37 -0.66 -8.77 7.11
N PHE A 38 -0.70 -7.43 7.11
CA PHE A 38 -0.26 -6.63 8.25
C PHE A 38 -1.13 -6.86 9.48
N HIS A 39 -2.44 -7.01 9.32
CA HIS A 39 -3.33 -7.27 10.43
C HIS A 39 -3.03 -8.62 11.10
N ILE A 40 -2.86 -9.68 10.29
CA ILE A 40 -2.53 -11.02 10.78
C ILE A 40 -1.15 -11.03 11.45
N GLN A 41 -0.15 -10.37 10.86
CA GLN A 41 1.17 -10.27 11.46
C GLN A 41 1.12 -9.56 12.82
N TRP A 42 0.39 -8.44 12.92
CA TRP A 42 0.19 -7.73 14.18
C TRP A 42 -0.49 -8.59 15.25
N GLN A 43 -1.51 -9.37 14.87
CA GLN A 43 -2.16 -10.29 15.81
C GLN A 43 -1.21 -11.42 16.25
N ARG A 44 -0.40 -11.98 15.35
CA ARG A 44 0.62 -12.99 15.68
C ARG A 44 1.65 -12.45 16.67
N GLU A 45 2.20 -11.26 16.40
CA GLU A 45 3.13 -10.58 17.31
C GLU A 45 2.53 -10.42 18.71
N LYS A 46 1.25 -10.03 18.78
CA LYS A 46 0.53 -9.88 20.05
C LYS A 46 0.34 -11.22 20.76
N ASN A 47 -0.07 -12.27 20.04
CA ASN A 47 -0.33 -13.60 20.61
C ASN A 47 0.96 -14.26 21.14
N GLU A 48 2.08 -14.02 20.47
CA GLU A 48 3.41 -14.53 20.85
C GLU A 48 4.13 -13.64 21.89
N ASN A 49 3.50 -12.56 22.35
CA ASN A 49 4.10 -11.55 23.24
C ASN A 49 5.40 -10.93 22.68
N LEU A 50 5.48 -10.77 21.36
CA LEU A 50 6.53 -10.03 20.68
C LEU A 50 6.27 -8.52 20.73
N THR A 51 7.29 -7.73 20.38
CA THR A 51 7.11 -6.29 20.22
C THR A 51 6.26 -6.02 18.99
N GLU A 52 5.08 -5.41 19.18
CA GLU A 52 4.17 -5.05 18.09
C GLU A 52 4.82 -4.06 17.12
N THR A 53 4.77 -4.37 15.82
CA THR A 53 5.25 -3.49 14.75
C THR A 53 4.34 -2.26 14.62
N PRO A 54 4.81 -1.02 14.88
CA PRO A 54 3.94 0.13 15.08
C PRO A 54 3.01 0.49 13.91
N PHE A 55 3.46 0.32 12.66
CA PHE A 55 2.67 0.68 11.48
C PHE A 55 1.57 -0.35 11.14
N MET A 56 1.67 -1.56 11.67
CA MET A 56 0.66 -2.61 11.50
C MET A 56 -0.46 -2.50 12.54
N LYS A 57 -0.20 -1.80 13.64
CA LYS A 57 -1.13 -1.65 14.76
C LYS A 57 -2.34 -0.81 14.38
N GLY A 58 -3.53 -1.33 14.68
CA GLY A 58 -4.78 -0.57 14.57
C GLY A 58 -5.30 -0.41 13.14
N LEU A 59 -4.75 -1.12 12.17
CA LEU A 59 -5.22 -1.10 10.77
C LEU A 59 -6.66 -1.59 10.59
N HIS A 60 -7.27 -2.23 11.60
CA HIS A 60 -8.72 -2.50 11.60
C HIS A 60 -9.60 -1.24 11.70
N LYS A 61 -9.00 -0.05 11.92
CA LYS A 61 -9.69 1.26 11.94
C LYS A 61 -9.52 1.97 10.59
N PRO A 62 -10.60 2.46 9.95
CA PRO A 62 -10.53 3.13 8.65
C PRO A 62 -9.54 4.29 8.59
N LEU A 63 -9.50 5.13 9.64
CA LEU A 63 -8.57 6.26 9.72
C LEU A 63 -7.10 5.84 9.71
N ALA A 64 -6.77 4.70 10.34
CA ALA A 64 -5.41 4.19 10.35
C ALA A 64 -5.02 3.65 8.97
N GLN A 65 -5.90 2.91 8.30
CA GLN A 65 -5.69 2.46 6.91
C GLN A 65 -5.48 3.63 5.96
N ALA A 66 -6.34 4.65 6.05
CA ALA A 66 -6.26 5.83 5.19
C ALA A 66 -4.93 6.58 5.39
N LYS A 67 -4.49 6.76 6.63
CA LYS A 67 -3.19 7.39 6.94
C LYS A 67 -2.02 6.56 6.42
N ALA A 68 -2.05 5.24 6.63
CA ALA A 68 -0.99 4.34 6.15
C ALA A 68 -0.92 4.36 4.61
N GLN A 69 -2.06 4.24 3.94
CA GLN A 69 -2.14 4.28 2.47
C GLN A 69 -1.64 5.61 1.92
N LEU A 70 -2.16 6.74 2.41
CA LEU A 70 -1.77 8.05 1.91
C LEU A 70 -0.29 8.32 2.18
N GLY A 71 0.20 7.96 3.38
CA GLY A 71 1.61 8.08 3.72
C GLY A 71 2.50 7.27 2.77
N PHE A 72 2.13 6.03 2.50
CA PHE A 72 2.88 5.17 1.58
C PHE A 72 2.89 5.72 0.14
N LEU A 73 1.74 6.18 -0.36
CA LEU A 73 1.65 6.80 -1.69
C LEU A 73 2.49 8.08 -1.78
N HIS A 74 2.40 8.96 -0.77
CA HIS A 74 3.03 10.28 -0.82
C HIS A 74 4.54 10.21 -0.59
N TYR A 75 5.01 9.40 0.37
CA TYR A 75 6.41 9.40 0.78
C TYR A 75 7.25 8.31 0.10
N VAL A 76 6.65 7.27 -0.47
CA VAL A 76 7.38 6.15 -1.09
C VAL A 76 7.05 6.03 -2.58
N VAL A 77 5.80 5.68 -2.91
CA VAL A 77 5.44 5.29 -4.28
C VAL A 77 5.49 6.48 -5.24
N GLY A 78 4.92 7.62 -4.85
CA GLY A 78 4.87 8.84 -5.67
C GLY A 78 6.25 9.33 -6.10
N PRO A 79 7.21 9.57 -5.19
CA PRO A 79 8.55 10.00 -5.55
C PRO A 79 9.27 9.03 -6.48
N LEU A 80 9.16 7.71 -6.24
CA LEU A 80 9.79 6.69 -7.08
C LEU A 80 9.25 6.72 -8.52
N TRP A 81 7.92 6.70 -8.66
CA TRP A 81 7.28 6.65 -9.96
C TRP A 81 7.37 7.96 -10.73
N LYS A 82 7.35 9.12 -10.06
CA LYS A 82 7.63 10.42 -10.69
C LYS A 82 9.02 10.46 -11.31
N ASN A 83 10.04 10.03 -10.56
CA ASN A 83 11.41 9.98 -11.07
C ASN A 83 11.54 8.99 -12.24
N LEU A 84 10.88 7.83 -12.15
CA LEU A 84 10.90 6.85 -13.23
C LEU A 84 10.19 7.39 -14.49
N ALA A 85 9.10 8.15 -14.35
CA ALA A 85 8.39 8.77 -15.47
C ALA A 85 9.19 9.89 -16.16
N ILE A 86 10.09 10.57 -15.45
CA ILE A 86 11.04 11.53 -16.06
C ILE A 86 11.99 10.80 -17.02
N ILE A 87 12.45 9.60 -16.65
CA ILE A 87 13.35 8.78 -17.46
C ILE A 87 12.59 8.07 -18.60
N PHE A 88 11.38 7.60 -18.31
CA PHE A 88 10.52 6.86 -19.21
C PHE A 88 9.14 7.55 -19.33
N PRO A 89 8.99 8.55 -20.21
CA PRO A 89 7.76 9.34 -20.34
C PRO A 89 6.49 8.52 -20.62
N GLN A 90 6.63 7.30 -21.15
CA GLN A 90 5.51 6.37 -21.33
C GLN A 90 4.86 5.91 -20.01
N LEU A 91 5.50 6.16 -18.87
CA LEU A 91 5.00 5.81 -17.53
C LEU A 91 4.27 6.99 -16.85
N SER A 92 4.13 8.15 -17.50
CA SER A 92 3.46 9.32 -16.91
C SER A 92 2.04 9.01 -16.42
N SER A 93 1.27 8.22 -17.17
CA SER A 93 -0.07 7.78 -16.77
C SER A 93 -0.07 6.93 -15.48
N ARG A 94 0.99 6.15 -15.24
CA ARG A 94 1.17 5.39 -14.00
C ARG A 94 1.46 6.31 -12.82
N SER A 95 2.23 7.37 -13.05
CA SER A 95 2.49 8.40 -12.04
C SER A 95 1.23 9.21 -11.72
N GLU A 96 0.44 9.59 -12.73
CA GLU A 96 -0.85 10.29 -12.55
C GLU A 96 -1.84 9.43 -11.75
N ARG A 97 -1.89 8.12 -12.04
CA ARG A 97 -2.73 7.18 -11.30
C ARG A 97 -2.45 7.20 -9.79
N ILE A 98 -1.20 7.36 -9.35
CA ILE A 98 -0.85 7.45 -7.92
C ILE A 98 -1.46 8.69 -7.26
N GLU A 99 -1.49 9.82 -7.98
CA GLU A 99 -2.08 11.06 -7.49
C GLU A 99 -3.61 10.95 -7.40
N GLU A 100 -4.23 10.29 -8.37
CA GLU A 100 -5.66 9.94 -8.29
C GLU A 100 -5.95 9.07 -7.07
N ARG A 101 -5.17 8.00 -6.84
CA ARG A 101 -5.31 7.14 -5.65
C ARG A 101 -5.23 7.93 -4.35
N SER A 102 -4.34 8.90 -4.29
CA SER A 102 -4.15 9.76 -3.13
C SER A 102 -5.37 10.67 -2.91
N SER A 103 -5.94 11.18 -4.01
CA SER A 103 -7.11 12.07 -4.00
C SER A 103 -8.42 11.36 -3.68
N GLU A 104 -8.47 10.02 -3.80
CA GLU A 104 -9.63 9.22 -3.39
C GLU A 104 -9.83 9.16 -1.86
N ILE A 105 -8.82 9.54 -1.07
CA ILE A 105 -8.89 9.50 0.40
C ILE A 105 -9.40 10.83 0.94
N ASP A 106 -10.68 10.86 1.27
CA ASP A 106 -11.30 11.95 2.01
C ASP A 106 -11.36 11.61 3.50
N PHE A 107 -10.54 12.27 4.32
CA PHE A 107 -10.51 12.04 5.77
C PHE A 107 -11.79 12.49 6.49
N GLU A 108 -12.59 13.37 5.90
CA GLU A 108 -13.88 13.79 6.44
C GLU A 108 -15.00 12.80 6.08
N ASN A 109 -14.80 12.01 5.02
CA ASN A 109 -15.78 11.04 4.53
C ASN A 109 -15.13 9.72 4.08
N LEU A 110 -14.53 8.99 5.03
CA LEU A 110 -13.87 7.70 4.74
C LEU A 110 -14.85 6.58 4.34
N ASP A 111 -16.16 6.79 4.47
CA ASP A 111 -17.14 5.76 4.13
C ASP A 111 -17.29 5.53 2.63
N VAL A 112 -17.01 6.55 1.82
CA VAL A 112 -17.02 6.43 0.35
C VAL A 112 -15.68 5.96 -0.22
N TRP A 113 -14.63 5.86 0.60
CA TRP A 113 -13.31 5.44 0.15
C TRP A 113 -13.29 3.94 -0.20
N LYS A 114 -13.22 3.63 -1.50
CA LYS A 114 -13.25 2.26 -2.03
C LYS A 114 -12.09 1.37 -1.58
N GLY A 115 -10.97 1.98 -1.18
CA GLY A 115 -9.80 1.28 -0.65
C GLY A 115 -9.96 0.80 0.79
N LYS A 116 -11.03 1.20 1.50
CA LYS A 116 -11.30 0.78 2.88
C LYS A 116 -11.52 -0.74 2.96
N HIS A 117 -10.91 -1.39 3.96
CA HIS A 117 -11.13 -2.79 4.26
C HIS A 117 -11.80 -2.97 5.63
N GLU A 118 -13.10 -3.26 5.62
CA GLU A 118 -13.91 -3.41 6.85
C GLU A 118 -13.82 -4.82 7.48
N GLY A 119 -13.37 -5.81 6.72
CA GLY A 119 -13.33 -7.22 7.14
C GLY A 119 -12.30 -7.55 8.22
N LEU A 120 -11.29 -6.69 8.41
CA LEU A 120 -10.17 -6.95 9.32
C LEU A 120 -10.60 -7.22 10.76
N GLN A 121 -11.67 -6.58 11.24
CA GLN A 121 -12.13 -6.77 12.63
C GLN A 121 -12.62 -8.19 12.92
N ASN A 122 -13.01 -8.91 11.87
CA ASN A 122 -13.54 -10.28 11.96
C ASN A 122 -12.48 -11.33 11.58
N MET A 123 -11.26 -10.91 11.24
CA MET A 123 -10.17 -11.82 10.93
C MET A 123 -9.39 -12.16 12.18
N HIS A 124 -9.14 -13.44 12.37
CA HIS A 124 -8.37 -13.97 13.48
C HIS A 124 -7.18 -14.78 12.96
N VAL A 125 -6.11 -14.87 13.75
CA VAL A 125 -4.90 -15.61 13.35
C VAL A 125 -5.23 -17.07 13.09
N GLU A 126 -6.14 -17.63 13.88
CA GLU A 126 -6.63 -19.00 13.81
C GLU A 126 -7.28 -19.35 12.47
N ASP A 127 -7.79 -18.36 11.72
CA ASP A 127 -8.38 -18.58 10.40
C ASP A 127 -7.32 -18.93 9.34
N PHE A 128 -6.03 -18.73 9.65
CA PHE A 128 -4.89 -18.85 8.73
C PHE A 128 -3.78 -19.77 9.23
N VAL A 129 -4.05 -20.56 10.27
CA VAL A 129 -3.14 -21.58 10.80
C VAL A 129 -3.81 -22.93 10.58
N ASP A 130 -3.26 -23.72 9.64
CA ASP A 130 -3.65 -25.12 9.39
C ASP A 130 -3.29 -26.04 10.58
#